data_AF-A0A534FCG9-F1
#
_entry.id   AF-A0A534FCG9-F1
#
_cell.length_a   1.000
_cell.length_b   1.000
_cell.length_c   1.000
_cell.angle_alpha   90.00
_cell.angle_beta   90.00
_cell.angle_gamma   90.00
#
_symmetry.space_group_name_H-M   'P 1'
#
loop_
_entity.id
_entity.type
_entity.pdbx_description
1 polymer ?
#
loop_
_entity_poly.entity_id
_entity_poly.type
_entity_poly.pdbx_seq_one_letter_code
_entity_poly.pdbx_strand_id
1 'polypeptide(L)'
;PTILTEHGRVAVAIGTLGGSRIATWIFQVLSNWHDFHLPLAEAVAAPRVHHQLLPPDTLFEEPFATLAPAVRAELTARGYRFVNQGWSGDIQAIAVGSDGVSAISDPRGRGVARVLPASAERDRRPRFSASPARPPGQRTAATKPAPGCAPRRSPPGIPRP
;
A
#
# COMPACT_ATOMS: atom_id res chain seq x y z
N PRO A 1 0.99 0.83 3.14
CA PRO A 1 -0.46 0.62 3.00
C PRO A 1 -1.17 1.94 3.24
N THR A 2 -2.22 2.24 2.48
CA THR A 2 -2.94 3.52 2.54
C THR A 2 -4.44 3.26 2.40
N ILE A 3 -5.24 3.90 3.24
CA ILE A 3 -6.70 3.89 3.15
C ILE A 3 -7.16 5.35 3.04
N LEU A 4 -7.91 5.66 1.98
CA LEU A 4 -8.54 6.96 1.79
C LEU A 4 -9.99 6.85 2.24
N THR A 5 -10.44 7.83 3.01
CA THR A 5 -11.82 7.95 3.45
C THR A 5 -12.44 9.21 2.89
N GLU A 6 -13.73 9.12 2.60
CA GLU A 6 -14.54 10.25 2.16
C GLU A 6 -15.83 10.24 2.99
N HIS A 7 -16.14 11.36 3.66
CA HIS A 7 -17.31 11.48 4.54
C HIS A 7 -17.42 10.33 5.58
N GLY A 8 -16.28 9.92 6.15
CA GLY A 8 -16.22 8.85 7.16
C GLY A 8 -16.41 7.43 6.63
N ARG A 9 -16.49 7.23 5.31
CA ARG A 9 -16.57 5.92 4.64
C ARG A 9 -15.29 5.64 3.87
N VAL A 10 -14.92 4.36 3.74
CA VAL A 10 -13.75 3.97 2.93
C VAL A 10 -14.07 4.23 1.46
N ALA A 11 -13.21 5.00 0.80
CA ALA A 11 -13.25 5.25 -0.63
C ALA A 11 -12.23 4.37 -1.36
N VAL A 12 -11.00 4.25 -0.84
CA VAL A 12 -9.96 3.41 -1.43
C VAL A 12 -9.11 2.72 -0.36
N ALA A 13 -8.74 1.48 -0.61
CA ALA A 13 -7.64 0.80 0.05
C ALA A 13 -6.59 0.42 -0.99
N ILE A 14 -5.34 0.85 -0.81
CA ILE A 14 -4.24 0.61 -1.75
C ILE A 14 -2.95 0.26 -1.02
N GLY A 15 -2.17 -0.64 -1.59
CA GLY A 15 -0.85 -1.00 -1.07
C GLY A 15 0.01 -1.69 -2.11
N THR A 16 1.31 -1.75 -1.85
CA THR A 16 2.30 -2.47 -2.65
C THR A 16 3.50 -2.86 -1.79
N LEU A 17 4.25 -3.85 -2.28
CA LEU A 17 5.63 -4.12 -1.91
C LEU A 17 6.60 -3.22 -2.71
N GLY A 18 7.83 -3.04 -2.23
CA GLY A 18 8.86 -2.29 -2.97
C GLY A 18 9.77 -1.35 -2.15
N GLY A 19 9.83 -1.49 -0.82
CA GLY A 19 10.74 -0.70 0.02
C GLY A 19 10.54 0.80 -0.14
N SER A 20 11.60 1.55 -0.45
CA SER A 20 11.53 3.01 -0.63
C SER A 20 10.63 3.46 -1.80
N ARG A 21 10.30 2.55 -2.74
CA ARG A 21 9.43 2.85 -3.89
C ARG A 21 7.95 2.90 -3.51
N ILE A 22 7.57 2.34 -2.36
CA ILE A 22 6.16 2.17 -1.97
C ILE A 22 5.42 3.51 -1.98
N ALA A 23 5.98 4.54 -1.36
CA ALA A 23 5.32 5.84 -1.26
C ALA A 23 5.13 6.50 -2.63
N THR A 24 6.17 6.51 -3.47
CA THR A 24 6.11 7.14 -4.80
C THR A 24 5.18 6.40 -5.75
N TRP A 25 5.09 5.07 -5.66
CA TRP A 25 4.21 4.29 -6.52
C TRP A 25 2.74 4.43 -6.13
N ILE A 26 2.44 4.43 -4.81
CA ILE A 26 1.09 4.73 -4.34
C ILE A 26 0.69 6.15 -4.78
N PHE A 27 1.59 7.14 -4.63
CA PHE A 27 1.35 8.49 -5.09
C PHE A 27 1.01 8.56 -6.59
N GLN A 28 1.82 7.93 -7.45
CA GLN A 28 1.58 7.93 -8.89
C GLN A 28 0.24 7.29 -9.26
N VAL A 29 -0.12 6.16 -8.65
CA VAL A 29 -1.43 5.53 -8.93
C VAL A 29 -2.59 6.41 -8.47
N LEU A 30 -2.48 7.00 -7.28
CA LEU A 30 -3.50 7.91 -6.78
C LEU A 30 -3.61 9.16 -7.65
N SER A 31 -2.51 9.76 -8.11
CA SER A 31 -2.55 10.92 -9.01
C SER A 31 -3.11 10.55 -10.38
N ASN A 32 -2.71 9.42 -10.96
CA ASN A 32 -3.26 8.90 -12.22
C ASN A 32 -4.78 8.71 -12.14
N TRP A 33 -5.27 8.16 -11.04
CA TRP A 33 -6.70 7.91 -10.85
C TRP A 33 -7.48 9.18 -10.47
N HIS A 34 -6.97 9.98 -9.52
CA HIS A 34 -7.68 11.12 -8.97
C HIS A 34 -7.49 12.40 -9.77
N ASP A 35 -6.27 12.71 -10.22
CA ASP A 35 -5.96 13.98 -10.90
C ASP A 35 -6.08 13.85 -12.42
N PHE A 36 -5.63 12.72 -12.98
CA PHE A 36 -5.72 12.45 -14.42
C PHE A 36 -6.97 11.65 -14.83
N HIS A 37 -7.80 11.27 -13.85
CA HIS A 37 -9.09 10.59 -14.06
C HIS A 37 -8.99 9.30 -14.89
N LEU A 38 -7.83 8.62 -14.85
CA LEU A 38 -7.67 7.34 -15.52
C LEU A 38 -8.51 6.27 -14.84
N PRO A 39 -9.08 5.30 -15.58
CA PRO A 39 -9.70 4.12 -14.97
C PRO A 39 -8.73 3.43 -14.01
N LEU A 40 -9.21 2.93 -12.86
CA LEU A 40 -8.32 2.40 -11.81
C LEU A 40 -7.37 1.29 -12.31
N ALA A 41 -7.85 0.45 -13.24
CA ALA A 41 -7.02 -0.59 -13.86
C ALA A 41 -5.85 0.01 -14.67
N GLU A 42 -6.12 1.06 -15.45
CA GLU A 42 -5.11 1.77 -16.24
C GLU A 42 -4.16 2.56 -15.34
N ALA A 43 -4.68 3.22 -14.30
CA ALA A 43 -3.88 3.94 -13.32
C ALA A 43 -2.85 3.03 -12.64
N VAL A 44 -3.24 1.79 -12.29
CA VAL A 44 -2.35 0.76 -11.74
C VAL A 44 -1.36 0.24 -12.78
N ALA A 45 -1.82 0.03 -14.02
CA ALA A 45 -0.99 -0.50 -15.11
C ALA A 45 0.01 0.53 -15.67
N ALA A 46 -0.23 1.83 -15.50
CA ALA A 46 0.59 2.91 -16.03
C ALA A 46 2.08 2.77 -15.67
N PRO A 47 3.01 3.21 -16.54
CA PRO A 47 4.44 3.23 -16.24
C PRO A 47 4.72 4.01 -14.96
N ARG A 48 5.64 3.52 -14.13
CA ARG A 48 6.02 4.17 -12.88
C ARG A 48 7.52 4.41 -12.80
N VAL A 49 7.87 5.55 -12.23
CA VAL A 49 9.26 5.93 -11.96
C VAL A 49 9.48 6.19 -10.48
N HIS A 50 10.72 6.17 -10.03
CA HIS A 50 11.07 6.50 -8.66
C HIS A 50 12.34 7.32 -8.59
N HIS A 51 12.29 8.41 -7.83
CA HIS A 51 13.45 9.18 -7.40
C HIS A 51 13.40 9.33 -5.88
N GLN A 52 14.56 9.32 -5.24
CA GLN A 52 14.68 9.32 -3.77
C GLN A 52 15.87 10.17 -3.31
N LEU A 53 16.17 11.26 -4.03
CA LEU A 53 17.29 12.18 -3.81
C LEU A 53 18.67 11.54 -4.09
N LEU A 54 18.98 10.42 -3.42
CA LEU A 54 20.22 9.67 -3.61
C LEU A 54 19.95 8.28 -4.23
N PRO A 55 20.73 7.84 -5.23
CA PRO A 55 21.80 8.57 -5.92
C PRO A 55 21.27 9.80 -6.69
N PRO A 56 22.09 10.87 -6.84
CA PRO A 56 21.65 12.11 -7.48
C PRO A 56 21.20 11.86 -8.93
N ASP A 57 20.17 12.58 -9.35
CA ASP A 57 19.61 12.61 -10.71
C ASP A 57 19.28 11.22 -11.28
N THR A 58 19.02 10.24 -10.43
CA THR A 58 18.73 8.87 -10.85
C THR A 58 17.23 8.61 -10.76
N LEU A 59 16.63 8.26 -11.90
CA LEU A 59 15.27 7.77 -12.04
C LEU A 59 15.30 6.26 -12.17
N PHE A 60 14.70 5.57 -11.21
CA PHE A 60 14.53 4.12 -11.25
C PHE A 60 13.24 3.77 -12.00
N GLU A 61 13.36 2.91 -12.99
CA GLU A 61 12.24 2.36 -13.75
C GLU A 61 12.11 0.86 -13.50
N GLU A 62 10.89 0.36 -13.58
CA GLU A 62 10.58 -1.06 -13.50
C GLU A 62 10.61 -1.72 -14.90
N PRO A 63 10.81 -3.04 -15.01
CA PRO A 63 10.94 -3.72 -16.30
C PRO A 63 9.64 -3.84 -17.11
N PHE A 64 8.47 -3.67 -16.47
CA PHE A 64 7.18 -3.90 -17.10
C PHE A 64 6.82 -2.85 -18.16
N ALA A 65 7.05 -1.58 -17.84
CA ALA A 65 6.76 -0.47 -18.74
C ALA A 65 7.72 0.68 -18.46
N THR A 66 8.13 1.35 -19.54
CA THR A 66 9.03 2.52 -19.48
C THR A 66 8.28 3.77 -19.93
N LEU A 67 8.80 4.94 -19.57
CA LEU A 67 8.26 6.20 -20.08
C LEU A 67 8.39 6.26 -21.61
N ALA A 68 7.48 7.01 -22.24
CA ALA A 68 7.52 7.23 -23.69
C ALA A 68 8.92 7.75 -24.14
N PRO A 69 9.47 7.28 -25.28
CA PRO A 69 10.84 7.61 -25.68
C PRO A 69 11.15 9.11 -25.73
N ALA A 70 10.20 9.94 -26.17
CA ALA A 70 10.33 11.39 -26.22
C ALA A 70 10.49 11.99 -24.81
N VAL A 71 9.64 11.59 -23.86
CA VAL A 71 9.72 12.03 -22.44
C VAL A 71 11.05 11.61 -21.82
N ARG A 72 11.50 10.38 -22.12
CA ARG A 72 12.78 9.87 -21.64
C ARG A 72 13.96 10.70 -22.17
N ALA A 73 13.94 11.05 -23.46
CA ALA A 73 14.96 11.89 -24.07
C ALA A 73 15.00 13.29 -23.45
N GLU A 74 13.84 13.91 -23.21
CA GLU A 74 13.76 15.23 -22.56
C GLU A 74 14.30 15.21 -21.13
N LEU A 75 13.95 14.19 -20.34
CA LEU A 75 14.46 14.05 -18.97
C LEU A 75 15.97 13.79 -18.94
N THR A 76 16.49 13.01 -19.90
CA THR A 76 17.94 12.83 -20.05
C THR A 76 18.65 14.10 -20.46
N ALA A 77 18.06 14.92 -21.35
CA ALA A 77 18.62 16.23 -21.69
C ALA A 77 18.66 17.20 -20.49
N ARG A 78 17.78 17.02 -19.50
CA ARG A 78 17.79 17.76 -18.23
C ARG A 78 18.79 17.20 -17.20
N GLY A 79 19.53 16.14 -17.52
CA GLY A 79 20.57 15.56 -16.67
C GLY A 79 20.16 14.29 -15.91
N TYR A 80 18.91 13.84 -16.02
CA TYR A 80 18.48 12.60 -15.36
C TYR A 80 19.02 11.35 -16.05
N ARG A 81 19.37 10.35 -15.24
CA ARG A 81 19.79 9.03 -15.69
C ARG A 81 18.74 8.00 -15.32
N PHE A 82 18.43 7.13 -16.27
CA PHE A 82 17.47 6.05 -16.06
C PHE A 82 18.20 4.77 -15.68
N VAL A 83 17.75 4.14 -14.60
CA VAL A 83 18.25 2.83 -14.14
C VAL A 83 17.08 1.87 -14.07
N ASN A 84 17.15 0.80 -14.87
CA ASN A 84 16.20 -0.29 -14.72
C ASN A 84 16.60 -1.09 -13.46
N GLN A 85 15.71 -1.15 -12.48
CA GLN A 85 16.00 -1.81 -11.21
C GLN A 85 15.79 -3.33 -11.24
N GLY A 86 15.28 -3.89 -12.35
CA GLY A 86 15.13 -5.33 -12.57
C GLY A 86 13.95 -5.99 -11.85
N TRP A 87 13.19 -5.24 -11.05
CA TRP A 87 12.01 -5.73 -10.34
C TRP A 87 10.90 -4.67 -10.29
N SER A 88 9.68 -5.13 -10.08
CA SER A 88 8.46 -4.33 -10.08
C SER A 88 7.76 -4.37 -8.72
N GLY A 89 6.96 -3.34 -8.45
CA GLY A 89 5.95 -3.40 -7.40
C GLY A 89 4.79 -4.30 -7.79
N ASP A 90 3.90 -4.52 -6.81
CA ASP A 90 2.67 -5.28 -6.99
C ASP A 90 1.55 -4.55 -6.24
N ILE A 91 0.93 -3.60 -6.93
CA ILE A 91 -0.16 -2.80 -6.36
C ILE A 91 -1.44 -3.62 -6.28
N GLN A 92 -2.03 -3.64 -5.09
CA GLN A 92 -3.36 -4.19 -4.87
C GLN A 92 -4.25 -3.05 -4.41
N ALA A 93 -5.35 -2.84 -5.12
CA ALA A 93 -6.24 -1.71 -4.90
C ALA A 93 -7.72 -2.14 -4.89
N ILE A 94 -8.48 -1.58 -3.96
CA ILE A 94 -9.93 -1.66 -3.92
C ILE A 94 -10.46 -0.23 -3.85
N ALA A 95 -11.36 0.13 -4.76
CA ALA A 95 -12.08 1.40 -4.74
C ALA A 95 -13.58 1.15 -4.58
N VAL A 96 -14.22 2.02 -3.81
CA VAL A 96 -15.67 2.04 -3.58
C VAL A 96 -16.20 3.32 -4.21
N GLY A 97 -16.93 3.18 -5.31
CA GLY A 97 -17.57 4.29 -6.03
C GLY A 97 -19.09 4.21 -5.97
N SER A 98 -19.75 5.14 -6.65
CA SER A 98 -21.21 5.13 -6.85
C SER A 98 -21.69 3.84 -7.53
N ASP A 99 -20.87 3.31 -8.44
CA ASP A 99 -21.22 2.18 -9.30
C ASP A 99 -20.86 0.83 -8.65
N GLY A 100 -20.40 0.85 -7.40
CA GLY A 100 -20.07 -0.32 -6.61
C GLY A 100 -18.58 -0.43 -6.26
N VAL A 101 -18.12 -1.67 -6.07
CA VAL A 101 -16.75 -1.98 -5.65
C VAL A 101 -15.93 -2.41 -6.85
N SER A 102 -14.79 -1.77 -7.06
CA SER A 102 -13.77 -2.20 -8.02
C SER A 102 -12.57 -2.74 -7.28
N ALA A 103 -12.11 -3.94 -7.64
CA ALA A 103 -10.89 -4.53 -7.10
C ALA A 103 -9.92 -4.82 -8.24
N ILE A 104 -8.68 -4.35 -8.10
CA ILE A 104 -7.62 -4.44 -9.11
C ILE A 104 -6.38 -5.07 -8.49
N SER A 105 -5.83 -6.05 -9.22
CA SER A 105 -4.50 -6.59 -8.98
C SER A 105 -3.56 -6.11 -10.07
N ASP A 106 -2.36 -5.66 -9.70
CA ASP A 106 -1.38 -5.14 -10.65
C ASP A 106 -1.00 -6.21 -11.69
N PRO A 107 -1.03 -5.88 -13.01
CA PRO A 107 -0.65 -6.80 -14.07
C PRO A 107 0.81 -7.27 -13.99
N ARG A 108 1.67 -6.60 -13.19
CA ARG A 108 3.06 -7.00 -12.94
C ARG A 108 3.19 -8.19 -12.02
N GLY A 109 2.19 -8.40 -11.17
CA GLY A 109 2.14 -9.49 -10.21
C GLY A 109 1.42 -10.72 -10.76
N ARG A 110 1.20 -11.69 -9.87
CA ARG A 110 0.32 -12.85 -10.12
C ARG A 110 -0.96 -12.77 -9.29
N GLY A 111 -1.25 -11.58 -8.75
CA GLY A 111 -2.40 -11.33 -7.90
C GLY A 111 -3.72 -11.54 -8.64
N VAL A 112 -4.77 -11.86 -7.88
CA VAL A 112 -6.12 -12.02 -8.40
C VAL A 112 -7.06 -11.14 -7.61
N ALA A 113 -7.83 -10.32 -8.32
CA ALA A 113 -8.92 -9.54 -7.76
C ALA A 113 -10.27 -10.20 -8.08
N ARG A 114 -11.14 -10.27 -7.07
CA ARG A 114 -12.52 -10.76 -7.18
C ARG A 114 -13.42 -9.91 -6.30
N VAL A 115 -14.54 -9.46 -6.87
CA VAL A 115 -15.63 -8.85 -6.13
C VAL A 115 -16.69 -9.93 -5.93
N LEU A 116 -16.96 -10.28 -4.68
CA LEU A 116 -18.00 -11.24 -4.35
C LEU A 116 -19.34 -10.49 -4.22
N PRO A 117 -20.43 -11.01 -4.80
CA PRO A 117 -21.75 -10.44 -4.56
C PRO A 117 -22.07 -10.52 -3.07
N ALA A 118 -22.83 -9.54 -2.57
CA ALA A 118 -23.38 -9.65 -1.24
C ALA A 118 -24.31 -10.87 -1.20
N SER A 119 -23.90 -11.93 -0.51
CA SER A 119 -24.82 -13.02 -0.18
C SER A 119 -25.85 -12.50 0.82
N ALA A 120 -27.12 -12.88 0.64
CA ALA A 120 -28.23 -12.55 1.56
C ALA A 120 -28.00 -13.02 3.02
N GLU A 121 -26.96 -13.82 3.27
CA GLU A 121 -26.57 -14.40 4.56
C GLU A 121 -25.63 -13.50 5.40
N ARG A 122 -25.28 -12.28 4.95
CA ARG A 122 -24.28 -11.44 5.65
C ARG A 122 -24.77 -10.75 6.94
N ASP A 123 -26.05 -10.88 7.28
CA ASP A 123 -26.66 -10.14 8.42
C ASP A 123 -26.63 -10.89 9.77
N ARG A 124 -25.91 -12.01 9.88
CA ARG A 124 -25.88 -12.83 11.12
C ARG A 124 -24.56 -12.88 11.88
N ARG A 125 -23.49 -12.25 11.39
CA ARG A 125 -22.26 -12.14 12.20
C ARG A 125 -22.35 -10.95 13.13
N PRO A 126 -22.03 -11.09 14.43
CA PRO A 126 -21.96 -9.95 15.32
C PRO A 126 -20.96 -8.96 14.71
N ARG A 127 -21.46 -7.77 14.38
CA ARG A 127 -20.59 -6.63 14.07
C ARG A 127 -19.64 -6.52 15.27
N PHE A 128 -18.34 -6.34 15.04
CA PHE A 128 -17.46 -5.87 16.10
C PHE A 128 -18.11 -4.59 16.62
N SER A 129 -18.78 -4.67 17.77
CA SER A 129 -19.30 -3.47 18.39
C SER A 129 -18.07 -2.64 18.69
N ALA A 130 -18.08 -1.39 18.25
CA ALA A 130 -17.12 -0.44 18.78
C ALA A 130 -17.24 -0.53 20.29
N SER A 131 -16.20 -1.02 20.96
CA SER A 131 -16.17 -1.08 22.41
C SER A 131 -16.46 0.33 22.91
N PRO A 132 -17.47 0.56 23.77
CA PRO A 132 -17.81 1.90 24.19
C PRO A 132 -16.56 2.55 24.78
N ALA A 133 -16.32 3.81 24.41
CA ALA A 133 -15.18 4.57 24.91
C ALA A 133 -15.14 4.46 26.44
N ARG A 134 -14.03 3.93 26.96
CA ARG A 134 -13.82 3.75 28.39
C ARG A 134 -13.92 5.13 29.07
N PRO A 135 -14.81 5.33 30.05
CA PRO A 135 -14.93 6.62 30.73
C PRO A 135 -13.61 6.95 31.44
N PRO A 136 -13.18 8.22 31.42
CA PRO A 136 -11.95 8.63 32.08
C PRO A 136 -12.12 8.45 33.60
N GLY A 137 -11.27 7.63 34.22
CA GLY A 137 -11.17 7.58 35.70
C GLY A 137 -10.96 6.21 36.35
N GLN A 138 -11.18 5.08 35.67
CA GLN A 138 -10.98 3.78 36.32
C GLN A 138 -9.54 3.27 36.13
N ARG A 139 -8.71 3.38 37.18
CA ARG A 139 -7.46 2.62 37.31
C ARG A 139 -7.83 1.18 37.69
N THR A 140 -7.48 0.21 36.86
CA THR A 140 -7.61 -1.21 37.22
C THR A 140 -6.49 -1.58 38.20
N ALA A 141 -6.86 -2.13 39.34
CA ALA A 141 -5.93 -2.75 40.28
C ALA A 141 -5.15 -3.86 39.57
N ALA A 142 -3.83 -3.92 39.83
CA ALA A 142 -2.94 -4.93 39.26
C ALA A 142 -3.39 -6.33 39.70
N THR A 143 -3.88 -7.13 38.75
CA THR A 143 -4.18 -8.54 38.99
C THR A 143 -2.87 -9.30 39.11
N LYS A 144 -2.66 -9.97 40.24
CA LYS A 144 -1.51 -10.82 40.55
C LYS A 144 -1.35 -11.91 39.47
N PRO A 145 -0.14 -12.15 38.91
CA PRO A 145 0.03 -13.18 37.91
C PRO A 145 -0.12 -14.59 38.51
N ALA A 146 -0.71 -15.49 37.73
CA ALA A 146 -0.89 -16.90 38.06
C ALA A 146 0.47 -17.63 38.21
N PRO A 147 0.59 -18.63 39.11
CA PRO A 147 1.83 -19.37 39.29
C PRO A 147 2.02 -20.34 38.13
N GLY A 148 3.17 -20.28 37.43
CA GLY A 148 3.51 -21.31 36.45
C GLY A 148 4.42 -20.92 35.28
N CYS A 149 4.87 -19.67 35.17
CA CYS A 149 5.80 -19.29 34.09
C CYS A 149 7.18 -18.96 34.67
N ALA A 150 8.10 -19.94 34.64
CA ALA A 150 9.50 -19.71 34.94
C ALA A 150 10.14 -18.85 33.82
N PRO A 151 10.97 -17.84 34.14
CA PRO A 151 11.60 -17.00 33.14
C PRO A 151 12.68 -17.78 32.37
N ARG A 152 12.55 -17.84 31.03
CA ARG A 152 13.63 -18.31 30.14
C ARG A 152 14.81 -17.34 30.24
N ARG A 153 16.00 -17.85 30.54
CA ARG A 153 17.26 -17.08 30.51
C ARG A 153 17.58 -16.68 29.06
N SER A 154 17.93 -15.42 28.85
CA SER A 154 18.43 -14.90 27.57
C SER A 154 19.82 -15.49 27.25
N PRO A 155 20.12 -15.83 25.99
CA PRO A 155 21.48 -16.19 25.58
C PRO A 155 22.41 -14.96 25.53
N PRO A 156 23.72 -15.13 25.75
CA PRO A 156 24.68 -14.02 25.75
C PRO A 156 24.84 -13.40 24.35
N GLY A 157 24.95 -12.07 24.33
CA GLY A 157 25.04 -11.26 23.11
C GLY A 157 26.33 -11.47 22.31
N ILE A 158 26.20 -11.38 20.99
CA ILE A 158 27.29 -11.39 20.03
C ILE A 158 27.96 -10.00 20.00
N PRO A 159 29.29 -9.88 20.07
CA PRO A 159 29.98 -8.60 19.95
C PRO A 159 29.88 -8.06 18.52
N ARG A 160 29.63 -6.76 18.39
CA ARG A 160 29.58 -6.05 17.10
C ARG A 160 30.99 -5.71 16.60
N PRO A 161 31.19 -5.63 15.27
CA PRO A 161 32.45 -5.16 14.68
C PRO A 161 32.69 -3.67 14.94
#